data_AF-A0A820Q3G1-F1
#
_entry.id   AF-A0A820Q3G1-F1
#
_cell.length_a   1.000
_cell.length_b   1.000
_cell.length_c   1.000
_cell.angle_alpha   90.00
_cell.angle_beta   90.00
_cell.angle_gamma   90.00
#
_symmetry.space_group_name_H-M   'P 1'
#
loop_
_entity.id
_entity.type
_entity.pdbx_description
1 polymer ?
#
loop_
_entity_poly.entity_id
_entity_poly.type
_entity_poly.pdbx_seq_one_letter_code
_entity_poly.pdbx_strand_id
1 'polypeptide(L)'
;MSTVLKRHPSTSSSSEDDDDGVDCPLSGAEALAACKQFASVTNTDTGLAMMMLQNNEWDLERAINAYQGLTNDKPKSKNRNQTSESDLKRIKSKESTTLTESKYDKTKVKARFKLLSWNIDGLDEQENTIEIRTRGVIDVIKREEPDAVFLQEVIPIAFDLIRNLLPEYDSYTGNTQGYFVVILTRRELLKVQNIEIIKYPGTNMERNLLIVHTMYKNSIEIDLMTSHHESGTEEIASKERIEQLKLCFKHMLDSPSHRIVLFGGDLNIREKE
;
A
#
# COMPACT_ATOMS: atom_id res chain seq x y z
N MET A 1 -13.56 50.55 -48.22
CA MET A 1 -14.09 50.96 -46.90
C MET A 1 -13.14 50.43 -45.85
N SER A 2 -12.67 51.33 -44.98
CA SER A 2 -11.58 51.16 -44.03
C SER A 2 -12.13 50.91 -42.63
N THR A 3 -11.57 49.96 -41.87
CA THR A 3 -11.65 49.88 -40.39
C THR A 3 -10.55 48.88 -39.96
N VAL A 4 -9.32 49.25 -39.59
CA VAL A 4 -8.78 49.93 -38.38
C VAL A 4 -9.14 49.24 -37.06
N LEU A 5 -8.17 48.44 -36.59
CA LEU A 5 -7.65 48.22 -35.22
C LEU A 5 -8.50 48.66 -34.01
N LYS A 6 -8.69 47.73 -33.06
CA LYS A 6 -8.46 47.96 -31.62
C LYS A 6 -7.72 46.77 -31.00
N ARG A 7 -6.64 47.08 -30.28
CA ARG A 7 -5.84 46.20 -29.41
C ARG A 7 -5.84 46.77 -27.99
N HIS A 8 -5.76 45.86 -27.01
CA HIS A 8 -5.35 45.98 -25.59
C HIS A 8 -6.37 46.52 -24.54
N PRO A 9 -6.24 46.15 -23.24
CA PRO A 9 -5.13 45.48 -22.57
C PRO A 9 -5.46 44.23 -21.70
N SER A 10 -4.37 43.59 -21.31
CA SER A 10 -4.15 42.54 -20.30
C SER A 10 -4.65 42.88 -18.88
N THR A 11 -5.24 41.89 -18.21
CA THR A 11 -5.32 41.81 -16.74
C THR A 11 -4.89 40.42 -16.29
N SER A 12 -3.82 40.39 -15.50
CA SER A 12 -3.42 39.30 -14.62
C SER A 12 -4.47 39.11 -13.52
N SER A 13 -4.86 37.88 -13.23
CA SER A 13 -5.37 37.52 -11.90
C SER A 13 -4.71 36.23 -11.46
N SER A 14 -3.73 36.41 -10.59
CA SER A 14 -3.15 35.41 -9.71
C SER A 14 -4.18 34.87 -8.72
N SER A 15 -4.03 33.58 -8.42
CA SER A 15 -4.23 32.90 -7.13
C SER A 15 -5.57 33.05 -6.40
N GLU A 16 -6.20 31.90 -6.16
CA GLU A 16 -6.64 31.47 -4.83
C GLU A 16 -6.83 29.94 -4.90
N ASP A 17 -5.71 29.23 -4.69
CA ASP A 17 -5.70 27.82 -4.30
C ASP A 17 -5.96 27.80 -2.79
N ASP A 18 -7.16 27.41 -2.38
CA ASP A 18 -7.48 27.11 -0.98
C ASP A 18 -6.97 25.70 -0.66
N ASP A 19 -5.67 25.61 -0.36
CA ASP A 19 -5.03 24.44 0.27
C ASP A 19 -5.10 24.64 1.80
N ASP A 20 -6.04 23.96 2.46
CA ASP A 20 -6.13 23.87 3.93
C ASP A 20 -5.03 22.93 4.50
N GLY A 21 -3.81 23.04 3.97
CA GLY A 21 -2.60 22.48 4.53
C GLY A 21 -1.99 23.49 5.50
N VAL A 22 -1.54 23.02 6.68
CA VAL A 22 -0.74 23.85 7.59
C VAL A 22 0.51 24.30 6.84
N ASP A 23 0.49 25.54 6.36
CA ASP A 23 1.56 26.13 5.56
C ASP A 23 2.88 26.03 6.33
N CYS A 24 3.89 25.42 5.71
CA CYS A 24 5.19 25.27 6.34
C CYS A 24 5.82 26.66 6.49
N PRO A 25 5.99 27.20 7.72
CA PRO A 25 6.49 28.56 7.89
C PRO A 25 8.00 28.68 7.58
N LEU A 26 8.66 27.57 7.24
CA LEU A 26 10.09 27.47 7.00
C LEU A 26 10.38 27.34 5.51
N SER A 27 11.50 27.92 5.05
CA SER A 27 11.98 27.65 3.70
C SER A 27 12.31 26.16 3.52
N GLY A 28 12.27 25.64 2.30
CA GLY A 28 12.55 24.22 2.04
C GLY A 28 13.90 23.72 2.57
N ALA A 29 14.90 24.60 2.67
CA ALA A 29 16.20 24.29 3.26
C ALA A 29 16.15 24.20 4.80
N GLU A 30 15.39 25.08 5.45
CA GLU A 30 15.17 25.10 6.91
C GLU A 30 14.30 23.92 7.35
N ALA A 31 13.26 23.60 6.59
CA ALA A 31 12.43 22.42 6.77
C ALA A 31 13.25 21.12 6.73
N LEU A 32 14.16 21.00 5.76
CA LEU A 32 15.06 19.85 5.64
C LEU A 32 16.07 19.78 6.80
N ALA A 33 16.57 20.93 7.26
CA ALA A 33 17.47 21.00 8.41
C ALA A 33 16.77 20.57 9.70
N ALA A 34 15.53 21.03 9.94
CA ALA A 34 14.71 20.63 11.07
C ALA A 34 14.44 19.11 11.06
N CYS A 35 14.13 18.52 9.90
CA CYS A 35 13.93 17.08 9.76
C CYS A 35 15.19 16.27 10.12
N LYS A 36 16.37 16.74 9.68
CA LYS A 36 17.65 16.10 10.02
C LYS A 36 17.97 16.22 11.51
N GLN A 37 17.68 17.36 12.12
CA GLN A 37 17.93 17.58 13.54
C GLN A 37 17.01 16.71 14.41
N PHE A 38 15.72 16.64 14.08
CA PHE A 38 14.78 15.73 14.73
C PHE A 38 15.28 14.29 14.65
N ALA A 39 15.54 13.80 13.43
CA ALA A 39 16.02 12.45 13.16
C ALA A 39 17.28 12.09 13.97
N SER A 40 18.22 13.05 14.10
CA SER A 40 19.44 12.86 14.89
C SER A 40 19.18 12.77 16.39
N VAL A 41 18.19 13.51 16.93
CA VAL A 41 17.89 13.53 18.37
C VAL A 41 17.06 12.32 18.79
N THR A 42 16.11 11.92 17.96
CA THR A 42 15.21 10.79 18.24
C THR A 42 15.76 9.45 17.74
N ASN A 43 16.88 9.46 17.01
CA ASN A 43 17.45 8.30 16.32
C ASN A 43 16.45 7.63 15.36
N THR A 44 15.76 8.46 14.57
CA THR A 44 14.75 8.05 13.59
C THR A 44 15.14 8.47 12.18
N ASP A 45 14.31 8.16 11.18
CA ASP A 45 14.50 8.64 9.80
C ASP A 45 13.84 10.00 9.56
N THR A 46 14.20 10.63 8.44
CA THR A 46 13.71 11.96 8.03
C THR A 46 12.26 11.95 7.56
N GLY A 47 11.71 10.80 7.16
CA GLY A 47 10.29 10.68 6.80
C GLY A 47 9.39 10.78 8.04
N LEU A 48 9.76 10.06 9.10
CA LEU A 48 9.09 10.22 10.40
C LEU A 48 9.27 11.63 10.96
N ALA A 49 10.46 12.22 10.80
CA ALA A 49 10.73 13.60 11.22
C ALA A 49 9.81 14.62 10.53
N MET A 50 9.62 14.47 9.21
CA MET A 50 8.75 15.34 8.42
C MET A 50 7.30 15.30 8.93
N MET A 51 6.76 14.10 9.12
CA MET A 51 5.41 13.90 9.63
C MET A 51 5.25 14.47 11.05
N MET A 52 6.23 14.25 11.93
CA MET A 52 6.19 14.77 13.30
C MET A 52 6.26 16.29 13.34
N LEU A 53 7.06 16.92 12.48
CA LEU A 53 7.17 18.38 12.40
C LEU A 53 5.90 19.00 11.80
N GLN A 54 5.34 18.42 10.73
CA GLN A 54 4.07 18.88 10.15
C GLN A 54 2.93 18.86 11.18
N ASN A 55 2.82 17.78 11.96
CA ASN A 55 1.78 17.62 12.97
C ASN A 55 2.00 18.45 14.24
N ASN A 56 3.15 19.13 14.37
CA ASN A 56 3.50 19.95 15.53
C ASN A 56 3.93 21.36 15.13
N GLU A 57 3.31 21.92 14.08
CA GLU A 57 3.50 23.32 13.65
C GLU A 57 4.96 23.67 13.34
N TRP A 58 5.75 22.68 12.89
CA TRP A 58 7.19 22.80 12.64
C TRP A 58 8.04 23.21 13.85
N ASP A 59 7.47 23.10 15.06
CA ASP A 59 8.21 23.28 16.31
C ASP A 59 8.96 21.98 16.66
N LEU A 60 10.29 22.05 16.57
CA LEU A 60 11.17 20.92 16.82
C LEU A 60 11.06 20.38 18.25
N GLU A 61 10.97 21.24 19.25
CA GLU A 61 10.92 20.84 20.65
C GLU A 61 9.57 20.17 20.98
N ARG A 62 8.48 20.75 20.47
CA ARG A 62 7.14 20.19 20.57
C ARG A 62 7.04 18.82 19.89
N ALA A 63 7.59 18.69 18.69
CA ALA A 63 7.64 17.43 17.96
C ALA A 63 8.43 16.36 18.72
N ILE A 64 9.60 16.71 19.29
CA ILE A 64 10.43 15.78 20.08
C ILE A 64 9.68 15.35 21.34
N ASN A 65 9.03 16.27 22.05
CA ASN A 65 8.27 15.96 23.25
C ASN A 65 7.07 15.05 22.94
N ALA A 66 6.37 15.30 21.83
CA ALA A 66 5.29 14.43 21.36
C ALA A 66 5.80 13.02 21.04
N TYR A 67 6.93 12.91 20.32
CA TYR A 67 7.58 11.63 20.05
C TYR A 67 7.96 10.89 21.33
N GLN A 68 8.60 11.59 22.27
CA GLN A 68 9.00 11.01 23.55
C GLN A 68 7.81 10.56 24.39
N GLY A 69 6.70 11.30 24.39
CA GLY A 69 5.44 10.89 25.03
C GLY A 69 4.93 9.55 24.52
N LEU A 70 4.92 9.37 23.19
CA LEU A 70 4.52 8.12 22.53
C LEU A 70 5.46 6.94 22.86
N THR A 71 6.74 7.19 23.07
CA THR A 71 7.71 6.15 23.45
C THR A 71 7.67 5.80 24.95
N ASN A 72 7.23 6.74 25.79
CA ASN A 72 7.23 6.60 27.25
C ASN A 72 5.98 5.91 27.83
N ASP A 73 4.90 5.78 27.07
CA ASP A 73 3.65 5.09 27.46
C ASP A 73 3.68 3.55 27.28
N LYS A 74 4.86 2.97 27.02
CA LYS A 74 5.10 1.53 27.20
C LYS A 74 5.45 1.25 28.66
N PRO A 75 4.93 0.17 29.29
CA PRO A 75 5.12 -0.08 30.72
C PRO A 75 6.61 -0.21 31.07
N LYS A 76 7.12 0.79 31.78
CA LYS A 76 8.51 0.89 32.24
C LYS A 76 8.79 -0.19 33.29
N SER A 77 9.54 -1.23 32.92
CA SER A 77 10.24 -2.04 33.92
C SER A 77 11.30 -1.15 34.56
N LYS A 78 11.15 -0.93 35.87
CA LYS A 78 12.13 -0.23 36.69
C LYS A 78 13.39 -1.06 36.74
N ASN A 79 14.55 -0.49 36.42
CA ASN A 79 15.75 -0.72 37.22
C ASN A 79 16.70 0.47 37.10
N ARG A 80 16.90 1.09 38.27
CA ARG A 80 17.78 2.23 38.53
C ARG A 80 19.12 1.64 38.97
N ASN A 81 20.17 1.92 38.22
CA ASN A 81 21.55 1.57 38.58
C ASN A 81 21.95 2.21 39.92
N GLN A 82 22.59 1.43 40.78
CA GLN A 82 23.64 1.91 41.66
C GLN A 82 24.86 1.02 41.45
N THR A 83 25.93 1.66 40.98
CA THR A 83 27.26 1.10 40.83
C THR A 83 27.98 1.21 42.17
N SER A 84 28.59 0.14 42.65
CA SER A 84 29.74 0.20 43.56
C SER A 84 30.64 -1.01 43.32
N GLU A 85 31.88 -0.73 42.95
CA GLU A 85 33.00 -1.67 42.90
C GLU A 85 33.30 -2.22 44.30
N SER A 86 33.29 -3.54 44.47
CA SER A 86 34.40 -4.28 45.08
C SER A 86 34.15 -5.80 45.04
N ASP A 87 35.26 -6.53 44.95
CA ASP A 87 35.48 -7.90 45.38
C ASP A 87 35.42 -9.06 44.38
N LEU A 88 36.63 -9.58 44.22
CA LEU A 88 37.15 -10.65 43.38
C LEU A 88 36.69 -12.05 43.82
N LYS A 89 36.59 -12.90 42.78
CA LYS A 89 36.96 -14.33 42.69
C LYS A 89 35.90 -15.41 42.97
N ARG A 90 35.81 -16.26 41.94
CA ARG A 90 35.74 -17.74 41.95
C ARG A 90 34.34 -18.35 42.07
N ILE A 91 33.84 -18.91 40.95
CA ILE A 91 33.44 -20.33 40.78
C ILE A 91 33.14 -20.56 39.28
N LYS A 92 33.72 -21.63 38.71
CA LYS A 92 33.33 -22.21 37.42
C LYS A 92 32.18 -23.20 37.67
N SER A 93 31.05 -23.06 36.98
CA SER A 93 30.27 -24.18 36.45
C SER A 93 29.11 -23.70 35.57
N LYS A 94 28.81 -24.56 34.60
CA LYS A 94 27.95 -24.45 33.41
C LYS A 94 26.48 -24.00 33.59
N GLU A 95 25.99 -23.42 32.50
CA GLU A 95 24.62 -23.32 31.96
C GLU A 95 23.57 -22.52 32.74
N SER A 96 23.09 -21.39 32.18
CA SER A 96 21.98 -21.35 31.22
C SER A 96 21.53 -19.90 30.91
N THR A 97 21.49 -19.57 29.62
CA THR A 97 20.51 -18.69 28.92
C THR A 97 20.32 -17.23 29.38
N THR A 98 20.73 -16.26 28.55
CA THR A 98 19.81 -15.37 27.79
C THR A 98 20.55 -14.23 27.03
N LEU A 99 20.30 -14.22 25.70
CA LEU A 99 20.08 -13.05 24.84
C LEU A 99 21.21 -12.01 24.71
N THR A 100 22.33 -12.45 24.13
CA THR A 100 23.17 -11.56 23.33
C THR A 100 22.38 -11.04 22.13
N GLU A 101 22.42 -9.71 21.93
CA GLU A 101 22.01 -9.00 20.72
C GLU A 101 22.24 -9.86 19.48
N SER A 102 21.14 -10.27 18.84
CA SER A 102 21.23 -10.97 17.58
C SER A 102 21.84 -10.02 16.57
N LYS A 103 23.11 -10.28 16.26
CA LYS A 103 23.76 -9.90 15.00
C LYS A 103 22.70 -9.94 13.90
N TYR A 104 22.37 -8.77 13.37
CA TYR A 104 21.55 -8.64 12.18
C TYR A 104 22.23 -9.47 11.09
N ASP A 105 21.69 -10.66 10.83
CA ASP A 105 22.25 -11.60 9.90
C ASP A 105 22.07 -11.03 8.49
N LYS A 106 23.15 -10.50 7.92
CA LYS A 106 23.21 -9.96 6.56
C LYS A 106 23.00 -11.04 5.48
N THR A 107 22.69 -12.29 5.88
CA THR A 107 22.34 -13.39 4.98
C THR A 107 20.84 -13.63 4.80
N LYS A 108 19.95 -12.77 5.32
CA LYS A 108 18.53 -12.80 4.94
C LYS A 108 18.43 -12.71 3.42
N VAL A 109 18.16 -13.86 2.80
CA VAL A 109 17.83 -13.97 1.38
C VAL A 109 16.80 -12.89 1.09
N LYS A 110 17.15 -11.91 0.25
CA LYS A 110 16.18 -10.94 -0.24
C LYS A 110 15.11 -11.72 -0.98
N ALA A 111 13.98 -11.96 -0.33
CA ALA A 111 12.79 -12.47 -0.98
C ALA A 111 12.26 -11.36 -1.88
N ARG A 112 12.34 -11.57 -3.20
CA ARG A 112 11.69 -10.69 -4.18
C ARG A 112 10.28 -11.23 -4.40
N PHE A 113 9.29 -10.35 -4.27
CA PHE A 113 7.90 -10.63 -4.65
C PHE A 113 7.57 -9.80 -5.90
N LYS A 114 7.03 -10.43 -6.95
CA LYS A 114 6.55 -9.72 -8.15
C LYS A 114 5.02 -9.72 -8.17
N LEU A 115 4.42 -8.53 -8.19
CA LEU A 115 2.99 -8.33 -8.38
C LEU A 115 2.76 -7.63 -9.73
N LEU A 116 1.86 -8.17 -10.54
CA LEU A 116 1.31 -7.49 -11.72
C LEU A 116 -0.14 -7.09 -11.41
N SER A 117 -0.55 -5.86 -11.71
CA SER A 117 -1.96 -5.44 -11.63
C SER A 117 -2.38 -4.86 -12.97
N TRP A 118 -3.51 -5.30 -13.51
CA TRP A 118 -3.95 -4.91 -14.85
C TRP A 118 -5.48 -4.99 -15.01
N ASN A 119 -6.11 -3.86 -15.31
CA ASN A 119 -7.45 -3.84 -15.90
C ASN A 119 -7.34 -4.26 -17.38
N ILE A 120 -7.92 -5.42 -17.73
CA ILE A 120 -7.77 -6.01 -19.06
C ILE A 120 -8.90 -5.64 -20.02
N ASP A 121 -9.87 -4.84 -19.55
CA ASP A 121 -10.96 -4.29 -20.35
C ASP A 121 -11.73 -5.39 -21.11
N GLY A 122 -12.15 -6.43 -20.39
CA GLY A 122 -12.92 -7.54 -20.96
C GLY A 122 -14.34 -7.14 -21.39
N LEU A 123 -14.77 -5.92 -21.06
CA LEU A 123 -16.05 -5.35 -21.44
C LEU A 123 -16.06 -4.74 -22.85
N ASP A 124 -14.89 -4.43 -23.43
CA ASP A 124 -14.83 -3.89 -24.79
C ASP A 124 -15.44 -4.88 -25.81
N GLU A 125 -16.60 -4.47 -26.31
CA GLU A 125 -17.49 -5.23 -27.18
C GLU A 125 -17.02 -5.28 -28.64
N GLN A 126 -15.79 -4.82 -28.94
CA GLN A 126 -15.23 -4.99 -30.28
C GLN A 126 -15.26 -6.47 -30.69
N GLU A 127 -16.14 -6.76 -31.65
CA GLU A 127 -16.46 -8.12 -32.07
C GLU A 127 -15.19 -8.94 -32.33
N ASN A 128 -15.14 -10.13 -31.72
CA ASN A 128 -14.12 -11.15 -31.95
C ASN A 128 -12.68 -10.81 -31.54
N THR A 129 -12.44 -9.79 -30.72
CA THR A 129 -11.07 -9.44 -30.26
C THR A 129 -10.72 -9.96 -28.87
N ILE A 130 -11.71 -10.30 -28.04
CA ILE A 130 -11.48 -10.67 -26.64
C ILE A 130 -10.52 -11.85 -26.47
N GLU A 131 -10.63 -12.90 -27.30
CA GLU A 131 -9.72 -14.04 -27.24
C GLU A 131 -8.28 -13.61 -27.57
N ILE A 132 -8.09 -12.81 -28.63
CA ILE A 132 -6.77 -12.34 -29.08
C ILE A 132 -6.14 -11.47 -28.00
N ARG A 133 -6.90 -10.52 -27.44
CA ARG A 133 -6.45 -9.63 -26.36
C ARG A 133 -6.12 -10.41 -25.09
N THR A 134 -6.97 -11.36 -24.70
CA THR A 134 -6.73 -12.23 -23.54
C THR A 134 -5.48 -13.09 -23.72
N ARG A 135 -5.24 -13.62 -24.93
CA ARG A 135 -3.98 -14.34 -25.24
C ARG A 135 -2.77 -13.43 -25.12
N GLY A 136 -2.86 -12.18 -25.59
CA GLY A 136 -1.81 -11.19 -25.37
C GLY A 136 -1.51 -10.94 -23.89
N VAL A 137 -2.54 -10.81 -23.04
CA VAL A 137 -2.38 -10.71 -21.57
C VAL A 137 -1.67 -11.95 -21.01
N ILE A 138 -2.09 -13.14 -21.42
CA ILE A 138 -1.48 -14.42 -21.00
C ILE A 138 0.01 -14.47 -21.39
N ASP A 139 0.36 -14.04 -22.60
CA ASP A 139 1.75 -14.01 -23.07
C ASP A 139 2.61 -13.06 -22.24
N VAL A 140 2.06 -11.93 -21.82
CA VAL A 140 2.74 -11.02 -20.87
C VAL A 140 2.94 -11.70 -19.52
N ILE A 141 1.91 -12.35 -18.95
CA ILE A 141 2.03 -13.05 -17.67
C ILE A 141 3.09 -14.16 -17.73
N LYS A 142 3.13 -14.93 -18.82
CA LYS A 142 4.14 -15.98 -19.04
C LYS A 142 5.56 -15.41 -19.14
N ARG A 143 5.72 -14.26 -19.78
CA ARG A 143 7.02 -13.62 -19.97
C ARG A 143 7.54 -12.97 -18.70
N GLU A 144 6.70 -12.24 -17.97
CA GLU A 144 7.11 -11.50 -16.78
C GLU A 144 7.23 -12.39 -15.54
N GLU A 145 6.53 -13.54 -15.55
CA GLU A 145 6.47 -14.51 -14.47
C GLU A 145 6.25 -13.86 -13.09
N PRO A 146 5.13 -13.13 -12.90
CA PRO A 146 4.78 -12.56 -11.61
C PRO A 146 4.48 -13.66 -10.58
N ASP A 147 4.68 -13.36 -9.30
CA ASP A 147 4.32 -14.29 -8.23
C ASP A 147 2.81 -14.23 -7.96
N ALA A 148 2.21 -13.05 -8.12
CA ALA A 148 0.76 -12.86 -8.10
C ALA A 148 0.31 -11.86 -9.19
N VAL A 149 -0.93 -12.00 -9.66
CA VAL A 149 -1.55 -11.10 -10.65
C VAL A 149 -2.92 -10.64 -10.16
N PHE A 150 -3.17 -9.35 -10.22
CA PHE A 150 -4.48 -8.74 -10.01
C PHE A 150 -5.06 -8.34 -11.36
N LEU A 151 -6.21 -8.89 -11.71
CA LEU A 151 -6.92 -8.54 -12.94
C LEU A 151 -8.26 -7.88 -12.61
N GLN A 152 -8.61 -6.85 -13.36
CA GLN A 152 -9.92 -6.19 -13.32
C GLN A 152 -10.60 -6.29 -14.69
N GLU A 153 -11.92 -6.18 -14.70
CA GLU A 153 -12.77 -6.34 -15.90
C GLU A 153 -12.60 -7.68 -16.61
N VAL A 154 -12.43 -8.76 -15.85
CA VAL A 154 -12.42 -10.11 -16.40
C VAL A 154 -13.86 -10.57 -16.60
N ILE A 155 -14.18 -11.09 -17.80
CA ILE A 155 -15.47 -11.75 -18.10
C ILE A 155 -15.30 -13.28 -18.17
N PRO A 156 -16.38 -14.09 -18.11
CA PRO A 156 -16.29 -15.55 -18.07
C PRO A 156 -15.45 -16.18 -19.18
N ILE A 157 -15.59 -15.71 -20.42
CA ILE A 157 -14.83 -16.23 -21.57
C ILE A 157 -13.32 -15.98 -21.40
N ALA A 158 -12.94 -14.78 -20.97
CA ALA A 158 -11.54 -14.44 -20.70
C ALA A 158 -10.99 -15.26 -19.51
N PHE A 159 -11.80 -15.42 -18.46
CA PHE A 159 -11.44 -16.22 -17.29
C PHE A 159 -11.15 -17.69 -17.65
N ASP A 160 -12.00 -18.31 -18.48
CA ASP A 160 -11.79 -19.68 -18.93
C ASP A 160 -10.50 -19.84 -19.74
N LEU A 161 -10.18 -18.88 -20.62
CA LEU A 161 -8.92 -18.87 -21.35
C LEU A 161 -7.72 -18.74 -20.40
N ILE A 162 -7.76 -17.79 -19.46
CA ILE A 162 -6.71 -17.56 -18.46
C ILE A 162 -6.45 -18.84 -17.67
N ARG A 163 -7.50 -19.43 -17.09
CA ARG A 163 -7.41 -20.65 -16.27
C ARG A 163 -6.85 -21.84 -17.05
N ASN A 164 -7.24 -22.01 -18.31
CA ASN A 164 -6.80 -23.13 -19.14
C ASN A 164 -5.36 -22.98 -19.64
N LEU A 165 -4.90 -21.74 -19.87
CA LEU A 165 -3.61 -21.47 -20.52
C LEU A 165 -2.50 -21.03 -19.55
N LEU A 166 -2.84 -20.81 -18.28
CA LEU A 166 -1.92 -20.54 -17.17
C LEU A 166 -2.08 -21.59 -16.06
N PRO A 167 -1.89 -22.89 -16.34
CA PRO A 167 -2.11 -23.94 -15.36
C PRO A 167 -1.19 -23.83 -14.13
N GLU A 168 -0.08 -23.11 -14.20
CA GLU A 168 0.87 -22.86 -13.10
C GLU A 168 0.36 -21.85 -12.06
N TYR A 169 -0.71 -21.12 -12.37
CA TYR A 169 -1.38 -20.21 -11.45
C TYR A 169 -2.68 -20.85 -10.93
N ASP A 170 -2.94 -20.68 -9.63
CA ASP A 170 -4.28 -20.83 -9.09
C ASP A 170 -5.03 -19.50 -9.23
N SER A 171 -6.34 -19.56 -9.46
CA SER A 171 -7.17 -18.40 -9.79
C SER A 171 -8.36 -18.26 -8.85
N TYR A 172 -8.59 -17.05 -8.33
CA TYR A 172 -9.66 -16.72 -7.39
C TYR A 172 -10.44 -15.52 -7.90
N THR A 173 -11.78 -15.56 -7.85
CA THR A 173 -12.63 -14.57 -8.48
C THR A 173 -13.47 -13.81 -7.46
N GLY A 174 -13.71 -12.51 -7.72
CA GLY A 174 -14.60 -11.68 -6.90
C GLY A 174 -16.08 -11.86 -7.24
N ASN A 175 -16.39 -12.46 -8.40
CA ASN A 175 -17.73 -12.85 -8.83
C ASN A 175 -17.63 -14.00 -9.85
N THR A 176 -18.76 -14.49 -10.35
CA THR A 176 -18.82 -15.52 -11.41
C THR A 176 -19.59 -15.08 -12.65
N GLN A 177 -20.35 -13.99 -12.56
CA GLN A 177 -21.15 -13.43 -13.64
C GLN A 177 -20.74 -11.98 -13.93
N GLY A 178 -21.15 -11.48 -15.10
CA GLY A 178 -20.81 -10.12 -15.53
C GLY A 178 -19.29 -9.97 -15.75
N TYR A 179 -18.74 -8.87 -15.25
CA TYR A 179 -17.30 -8.66 -15.16
C TYR A 179 -16.86 -8.64 -13.71
N PHE A 180 -15.64 -9.07 -13.44
CA PHE A 180 -15.17 -9.23 -12.08
C PHE A 180 -13.66 -9.10 -11.96
N VAL A 181 -13.20 -8.98 -10.72
CA VAL A 181 -11.79 -9.02 -10.39
C VAL A 181 -11.31 -10.46 -10.20
N VAL A 182 -10.05 -10.71 -10.51
CA VAL A 182 -9.39 -12.02 -10.34
C VAL A 182 -8.03 -11.83 -9.68
N ILE A 183 -7.70 -12.69 -8.72
CA ILE A 183 -6.34 -12.86 -8.22
C ILE A 183 -5.79 -14.18 -8.74
N LEU A 184 -4.64 -14.13 -9.43
CA LEU A 184 -3.85 -15.30 -9.79
C LEU A 184 -2.66 -15.42 -8.85
N THR A 185 -2.36 -16.62 -8.37
CA THR A 185 -1.20 -16.89 -7.51
C THR A 185 -0.37 -18.04 -8.05
N ARG A 186 0.95 -17.86 -8.16
CA ARG A 186 1.85 -18.92 -8.64
C ARG A 186 1.87 -20.09 -7.65
N ARG A 187 1.33 -21.24 -8.06
CA ARG A 187 1.00 -22.38 -7.17
C ARG A 187 2.17 -22.89 -6.35
N GLU A 188 3.36 -22.91 -6.95
CA GLU A 188 4.58 -23.40 -6.28
C GLU A 188 5.11 -22.44 -5.20
N LEU A 189 4.74 -21.15 -5.27
CA LEU A 189 5.27 -20.11 -4.39
C LEU A 189 4.27 -19.68 -3.33
N LEU A 190 2.98 -19.69 -3.64
CA LEU A 190 1.91 -19.18 -2.78
C LEU A 190 0.94 -20.29 -2.43
N LYS A 191 0.85 -20.61 -1.14
CA LYS A 191 -0.21 -21.50 -0.63
C LYS A 191 -1.35 -20.66 -0.08
N VAL A 192 -2.56 -20.87 -0.59
CA VAL A 192 -3.74 -20.17 -0.12
C VAL A 192 -4.24 -20.76 1.19
N GLN A 193 -4.56 -19.87 2.14
CA GLN A 193 -5.07 -20.18 3.48
C GLN A 193 -6.57 -19.89 3.58
N ASN A 194 -7.00 -18.74 3.06
CA ASN A 194 -8.39 -18.28 3.10
C ASN A 194 -8.68 -17.32 1.93
N ILE A 195 -9.96 -17.17 1.56
CA ILE A 195 -10.42 -16.24 0.53
C ILE A 195 -11.65 -15.51 1.08
N GLU A 196 -11.68 -14.19 0.94
CA GLU A 196 -12.79 -13.34 1.37
C GLU A 196 -13.24 -12.43 0.23
N ILE A 197 -14.55 -12.17 0.16
CA ILE A 197 -15.14 -11.22 -0.78
C ILE A 197 -15.97 -10.24 0.03
N ILE A 198 -15.51 -9.00 0.12
CA ILE A 198 -16.19 -7.93 0.84
C ILE A 198 -16.98 -7.10 -0.18
N LYS A 199 -18.30 -7.09 -0.03
CA LYS A 199 -19.19 -6.32 -0.91
C LYS A 199 -19.13 -4.84 -0.55
N TYR A 200 -19.21 -3.98 -1.56
CA TYR A 200 -19.46 -2.55 -1.35
C TYR A 200 -20.96 -2.29 -1.42
N PRO A 201 -21.63 -1.90 -0.31
CA PRO A 201 -23.08 -1.75 -0.30
C PRO A 201 -23.59 -0.62 -1.22
N GLY A 202 -22.77 0.39 -1.48
CA GLY A 202 -23.13 1.57 -2.27
C GLY A 202 -22.82 1.46 -3.77
N THR A 203 -22.21 0.36 -4.22
CA THR A 203 -21.83 0.21 -5.63
C THR A 203 -23.05 0.04 -6.53
N ASN A 204 -23.00 0.67 -7.71
CA ASN A 204 -23.95 0.43 -8.80
C ASN A 204 -23.32 -0.39 -9.93
N MET A 205 -22.11 -0.90 -9.73
CA MET A 205 -21.27 -1.50 -10.76
C MET A 205 -20.72 -2.87 -10.34
N GLU A 206 -21.40 -3.54 -9.39
CA GLU A 206 -21.05 -4.88 -8.88
C GLU A 206 -19.64 -5.00 -8.28
N ARG A 207 -19.13 -3.89 -7.72
CA ARG A 207 -17.77 -3.82 -7.19
C ARG A 207 -17.64 -4.51 -5.83
N ASN A 208 -16.46 -5.06 -5.57
CA ASN A 208 -16.10 -5.70 -4.31
C ASN A 208 -14.58 -5.63 -4.06
N LEU A 209 -14.19 -5.96 -2.84
CA LEU A 209 -12.81 -6.25 -2.46
C LEU A 209 -12.64 -7.77 -2.41
N LEU A 210 -11.76 -8.31 -3.25
CA LEU A 210 -11.34 -9.71 -3.20
C LEU A 210 -10.04 -9.80 -2.39
N ILE A 211 -10.05 -10.62 -1.34
CA ILE A 211 -8.90 -10.86 -0.48
C ILE A 211 -8.51 -12.34 -0.57
N VAL A 212 -7.24 -12.62 -0.82
CA VAL A 212 -6.68 -13.97 -0.81
C VAL A 212 -5.53 -13.99 0.20
N HIS A 213 -5.74 -14.71 1.29
CA HIS A 213 -4.76 -14.91 2.36
C HIS A 213 -3.80 -16.03 1.96
N THR A 214 -2.50 -15.74 1.95
CA THR A 214 -1.49 -16.67 1.42
C THR A 214 -0.28 -16.83 2.33
N MET A 215 0.43 -17.93 2.12
CA MET A 215 1.75 -18.21 2.66
C MET A 215 2.75 -18.30 1.50
N TYR A 216 3.58 -17.28 1.34
CA TYR A 216 4.66 -17.21 0.36
C TYR A 216 5.88 -17.99 0.84
N LYS A 217 6.37 -18.91 0.00
CA LYS A 217 7.53 -19.78 0.25
C LYS A 217 7.53 -20.41 1.65
N ASN A 218 6.35 -20.82 2.13
CA ASN A 218 6.13 -21.47 3.43
C ASN A 218 6.63 -20.68 4.66
N SER A 219 6.85 -19.37 4.54
CA SER A 219 7.50 -18.60 5.61
C SER A 219 7.01 -17.17 5.77
N ILE A 220 6.40 -16.57 4.74
CA ILE A 220 5.94 -15.18 4.76
C ILE A 220 4.44 -15.18 4.49
N GLU A 221 3.67 -14.67 5.45
CA GLU A 221 2.24 -14.50 5.26
C GLU A 221 1.94 -13.22 4.48
N ILE A 222 1.17 -13.33 3.40
CA ILE A 222 0.81 -12.22 2.52
C ILE A 222 -0.70 -12.21 2.29
N ASP A 223 -1.33 -11.07 2.54
CA ASP A 223 -2.71 -10.80 2.13
C ASP A 223 -2.69 -10.07 0.79
N LEU A 224 -3.24 -10.71 -0.22
CA LEU A 224 -3.40 -10.16 -1.56
C LEU A 224 -4.81 -9.59 -1.69
N MET A 225 -4.92 -8.28 -1.89
CA MET A 225 -6.19 -7.56 -1.92
C MET A 225 -6.34 -6.82 -3.25
N THR A 226 -7.36 -7.15 -4.03
CA THR A 226 -7.65 -6.45 -5.29
C THR A 226 -9.07 -5.92 -5.34
N SER A 227 -9.23 -4.78 -5.99
CA SER A 227 -10.54 -4.21 -6.28
C SER A 227 -10.56 -3.46 -7.61
N HIS A 228 -11.78 -3.19 -8.09
CA HIS A 228 -12.06 -2.25 -9.17
C HIS A 228 -13.06 -1.24 -8.61
N HIS A 229 -12.61 -0.05 -8.21
CA HIS A 229 -13.49 0.93 -7.55
C HIS A 229 -14.37 1.68 -8.54
N GLU A 230 -15.50 2.20 -8.06
CA GLU A 230 -16.58 2.83 -8.83
C GLU A 230 -16.06 3.78 -9.93
N SER A 231 -16.48 3.52 -11.17
CA SER A 231 -16.00 4.26 -12.34
C SER A 231 -16.79 5.55 -12.58
N GLY A 232 -16.32 6.39 -13.48
CA GLY A 232 -16.94 7.67 -13.83
C GLY A 232 -16.46 8.85 -12.98
N THR A 233 -16.73 10.06 -13.45
CA THR A 233 -16.26 11.32 -12.85
C THR A 233 -17.31 12.03 -12.01
N GLU A 234 -18.54 11.53 -12.02
CA GLU A 234 -19.67 12.11 -11.30
C GLU A 234 -19.43 12.14 -9.78
N GLU A 235 -19.99 13.15 -9.11
CA GLU A 235 -19.80 13.35 -7.66
C GLU A 235 -20.28 12.14 -6.84
N ILE A 236 -21.35 11.47 -7.29
CA ILE A 236 -21.88 10.27 -6.63
C ILE A 236 -20.86 9.13 -6.71
N ALA A 237 -20.25 8.91 -7.88
CA ALA A 237 -19.21 7.90 -8.05
C ALA A 237 -17.94 8.25 -7.24
N SER A 238 -17.60 9.53 -7.14
CA SER A 238 -16.49 10.02 -6.33
C SER A 238 -16.69 9.70 -4.84
N LYS A 239 -17.87 9.99 -4.29
CA LYS A 239 -18.22 9.66 -2.89
C LYS A 239 -18.14 8.15 -2.65
N GLU A 240 -18.66 7.35 -3.57
CA GLU A 240 -18.61 5.90 -3.46
C GLU A 240 -17.16 5.38 -3.51
N ARG A 241 -16.30 5.87 -4.41
CA ARG A 241 -14.88 5.48 -4.43
C ARG A 241 -14.15 5.75 -3.12
N ILE A 242 -14.45 6.88 -2.47
CA ILE A 242 -13.86 7.24 -1.18
C ILE A 242 -14.31 6.25 -0.10
N GLU A 243 -15.59 5.89 -0.05
CA GLU A 243 -16.10 4.90 0.91
C GLU A 243 -15.53 3.50 0.65
N GLN A 244 -15.39 3.10 -0.61
CA GLN A 244 -14.72 1.86 -1.01
C GLN A 244 -13.25 1.85 -0.54
N LEU A 245 -12.52 2.95 -0.77
CA LEU A 245 -11.12 3.10 -0.35
C LEU A 245 -10.96 3.04 1.17
N LYS A 246 -11.83 3.73 1.92
CA LYS A 246 -11.85 3.66 3.40
C LYS A 246 -12.08 2.23 3.87
N LEU A 247 -12.99 1.50 3.24
CA LEU A 247 -13.23 0.09 3.59
C LEU A 247 -11.99 -0.76 3.31
N CYS A 248 -11.32 -0.58 2.17
CA CYS A 248 -10.06 -1.25 1.85
C CYS A 248 -8.98 -0.96 2.89
N PHE A 249 -8.74 0.31 3.20
CA PHE A 249 -7.74 0.70 4.21
C PHE A 249 -8.07 0.17 5.60
N LYS A 250 -9.35 0.11 5.97
CA LYS A 250 -9.76 -0.54 7.22
C LYS A 250 -9.35 -2.01 7.23
N HIS A 251 -9.65 -2.76 6.18
CA HIS A 251 -9.23 -4.18 6.08
C HIS A 251 -7.71 -4.35 6.10
N MET A 252 -6.95 -3.44 5.47
CA MET A 252 -5.49 -3.45 5.54
C MET A 252 -4.96 -3.21 6.96
N LEU A 253 -5.58 -2.28 7.72
CA LEU A 253 -5.18 -1.95 9.09
C LEU A 253 -5.61 -3.02 10.10
N ASP A 254 -6.73 -3.69 9.85
CA ASP A 254 -7.24 -4.78 10.69
C ASP A 254 -6.46 -6.09 10.48
N SER A 255 -5.67 -6.21 9.39
CA SER A 255 -4.80 -7.37 9.16
C SER A 255 -3.75 -7.51 10.26
N PRO A 256 -3.47 -8.75 10.74
CA PRO A 256 -2.45 -9.00 11.76
C PRO A 256 -1.07 -8.45 11.37
N SER A 257 -0.38 -7.84 12.34
CA SER A 257 0.90 -7.14 12.13
C SER A 257 2.08 -7.98 11.61
N HIS A 258 1.95 -9.32 11.60
CA HIS A 258 2.96 -10.24 11.06
C HIS A 258 2.75 -10.54 9.56
N ARG A 259 1.61 -10.14 9.00
CA ARG A 259 1.27 -10.35 7.59
C ARG A 259 1.67 -9.14 6.77
N ILE A 260 2.14 -9.38 5.55
CA ILE A 260 2.36 -8.34 4.56
C ILE A 260 1.05 -8.14 3.81
N VAL A 261 0.55 -6.91 3.73
CA VAL A 261 -0.68 -6.61 2.99
C VAL A 261 -0.31 -5.91 1.68
N LEU A 262 -0.75 -6.47 0.56
CA LEU A 262 -0.62 -5.88 -0.77
C LEU A 262 -2.01 -5.59 -1.32
N PHE A 263 -2.36 -4.30 -1.31
CA PHE A 263 -3.61 -3.80 -1.88
C PHE A 263 -3.33 -3.03 -3.17
N GLY A 264 -4.15 -3.25 -4.19
CA GLY A 264 -4.09 -2.49 -5.43
C GLY A 264 -5.19 -2.89 -6.39
N GLY A 265 -5.10 -2.38 -7.62
CA GLY A 265 -6.08 -2.63 -8.67
C GLY A 265 -6.34 -1.37 -9.48
N ASP A 266 -7.45 -1.37 -10.20
CA ASP A 266 -7.98 -0.15 -10.82
C ASP A 266 -8.86 0.58 -9.82
N LEU A 267 -8.25 1.50 -9.08
CA LEU A 267 -8.95 2.21 -8.02
C LEU A 267 -9.74 3.42 -8.54
N ASN A 268 -9.61 3.78 -9.82
CA ASN A 268 -10.26 4.97 -10.39
C ASN A 268 -10.08 6.25 -9.53
N ILE A 269 -9.06 6.33 -8.65
CA ILE A 269 -8.89 7.46 -7.72
C ILE A 269 -8.32 8.66 -8.46
N ARG A 270 -8.82 9.84 -8.11
CA ARG A 270 -8.26 11.14 -8.53
C ARG A 270 -7.52 11.75 -7.35
N GLU A 271 -6.58 12.62 -7.63
CA GLU A 271 -5.68 13.20 -6.60
C GLU A 271 -6.41 13.92 -5.45
N LYS A 272 -7.62 14.45 -5.71
CA LYS A 272 -8.46 15.11 -4.71
C LYS A 272 -9.24 14.18 -3.77
N GLU A 273 -9.22 12.87 -4.02
CA GLU A 273 -9.96 11.83 -3.28
C GLU A 273 -9.05 11.08 -2.32
#